data_AF-A0A510UMK5-F1
#
_entry.id   AF-A0A510UMK5-F1
#
_cell.length_a   1.000
_cell.length_b   1.000
_cell.length_c   1.000
_cell.angle_alpha   90.00
_cell.angle_beta   90.00
_cell.angle_gamma   90.00
#
_symmetry.space_group_name_H-M   'P 1'
#
loop_
_entity.id
_entity.type
_entity.pdbx_description
1 polymer ?
#
loop_
_entity_poly.entity_id
_entity_poly.type
_entity_poly.pdbx_seq_one_letter_code
_entity_poly.pdbx_strand_id
1 'polypeptide(L)'
;MEFNKKSTPCLYVDLNQLSNGKDYNRELKEIFSNQLTGDFDLWVKQTNKYIIFDNLSKENKCVKFIKYVEDFFSNIFIFSSKDIYKSYFVDDDRFVEYYEVTIKPFCHSKQEEIIKKWVKVKNDSSEVDHSLIDSIERNINSIIIDNKILPRYPFFILSILQTYESFMPENLKITAYGHCYQALIVARLIKSGMSQEDSALESAFTFCSSLAFEIYQTGKEQKVDESDFQTFYKDYSDNYIIKDSVYNRLFSEYGILEKKNGKVKFSISYAFYYFLGKFLTENYYEYKNEISNMVESSFARHNSLILIFTIHHANDISIIDEILTHTICVIDNKKPAVLSKEETCIFNSLLKNSLPDIKERDDDAEIEVARKKEREYRTSYENGLEDDDYTEVETLASKSELLNQVFQCNKNIEILSQILKNKTGSLKKKKLAEIVETICDAGLRMASIMLDDGHEIEIAVNFVYERYKESEDYNQSKSDSFHLNEIRNMVNFRVMIWVIGCIEKAVGAINKPELKEIVCELVEQKSTPAYDLIKYFYILDTSKAFDDDLKYELDYMMRYYSADKAIFLNRIVSLRTQYYERTHKVKEKYRQSIFSSLGLPYRKPTLKLKLVEAA
;
A
#
# COMPACT_ATOMS: atom_id res chain seq x y z
N MET A 1 -16.13 22.05 -16.05
CA MET A 1 -15.24 23.25 -16.12
C MET A 1 -14.08 23.15 -17.12
N GLU A 2 -13.89 22.06 -17.86
CA GLU A 2 -13.05 22.04 -19.09
C GLU A 2 -13.87 22.20 -20.39
N PHE A 3 -15.12 21.70 -20.40
CA PHE A 3 -16.06 21.84 -21.53
C PHE A 3 -16.35 23.31 -21.90
N ASN A 4 -16.46 24.21 -20.91
CA ASN A 4 -16.63 25.64 -21.15
C ASN A 4 -15.40 26.28 -21.81
N LYS A 5 -14.19 25.74 -21.59
CA LYS A 5 -12.97 26.20 -22.27
C LYS A 5 -12.92 25.76 -23.74
N LYS A 6 -13.69 24.75 -24.13
CA LYS A 6 -13.84 24.26 -25.52
C LYS A 6 -15.12 24.80 -26.20
N SER A 7 -15.70 25.89 -25.69
CA SER A 7 -16.95 26.49 -26.20
C SER A 7 -18.15 25.54 -26.25
N THR A 8 -18.13 24.46 -25.45
CA THR A 8 -19.24 23.50 -25.37
C THR A 8 -20.09 23.84 -24.14
N PRO A 9 -21.38 24.20 -24.28
CA PRO A 9 -22.17 24.66 -23.14
C PRO A 9 -22.42 23.53 -22.14
N CYS A 10 -22.07 23.76 -20.88
CA CYS A 10 -22.21 22.79 -19.80
C CYS A 10 -22.82 23.45 -18.55
N LEU A 11 -23.81 22.79 -17.95
CA LEU A 11 -24.43 23.19 -16.68
C LEU A 11 -24.08 22.18 -15.58
N TYR A 12 -23.80 22.64 -14.38
CA TYR A 12 -23.60 21.80 -13.20
C TYR A 12 -24.81 21.93 -12.26
N VAL A 13 -25.25 20.83 -11.65
CA VAL A 13 -26.40 20.81 -10.74
C VAL A 13 -26.03 19.99 -9.52
N ASP A 14 -26.03 20.64 -8.35
CA ASP A 14 -25.99 19.94 -7.07
C ASP A 14 -27.43 19.57 -6.66
N LEU A 15 -27.78 18.30 -6.76
CA LEU A 15 -29.15 17.82 -6.52
C LEU A 15 -29.62 18.02 -5.06
N ASN A 16 -28.69 18.16 -4.11
CA ASN A 16 -29.03 18.46 -2.72
C ASN A 16 -29.62 19.87 -2.54
N GLN A 17 -29.33 20.79 -3.46
CA GLN A 17 -29.79 22.18 -3.40
C GLN A 17 -31.14 22.38 -4.10
N LEU A 18 -31.71 21.33 -4.70
CA LEU A 18 -33.03 21.41 -5.31
C LEU A 18 -34.10 21.72 -4.27
N SER A 19 -34.89 22.73 -4.59
CA SER A 19 -36.07 23.12 -3.84
C SER A 19 -37.11 22.00 -3.88
N ASN A 20 -38.00 21.98 -2.87
CA ASN A 20 -39.14 21.07 -2.87
C ASN A 20 -40.27 21.52 -3.84
N GLY A 21 -40.02 22.57 -4.63
CA GLY A 21 -40.94 23.06 -5.64
C GLY A 21 -41.13 22.07 -6.79
N LYS A 22 -42.22 22.22 -7.54
CA LYS A 22 -42.48 21.43 -8.76
C LYS A 22 -42.14 22.17 -10.05
N ASP A 23 -41.71 23.42 -9.97
CA ASP A 23 -41.42 24.25 -11.15
C ASP A 23 -39.96 24.06 -11.58
N TYR A 24 -39.71 22.95 -12.26
CA TYR A 24 -38.38 22.57 -12.73
C TYR A 24 -37.84 23.52 -13.81
N ASN A 25 -38.70 24.22 -14.56
CA ASN A 25 -38.24 25.20 -15.54
C ASN A 25 -37.62 26.41 -14.85
N ARG A 26 -38.32 26.95 -13.85
CA ARG A 26 -37.81 28.08 -13.06
C ARG A 26 -36.50 27.73 -12.37
N GLU A 27 -36.41 26.53 -11.83
CA GLU A 27 -35.21 26.03 -11.16
C GLU A 27 -34.03 25.88 -12.13
N LEU A 28 -34.27 25.30 -13.31
CA LEU A 28 -33.25 25.21 -14.36
C LEU A 28 -32.80 26.59 -14.87
N LYS A 29 -33.72 27.55 -14.99
CA LYS A 29 -33.44 28.96 -15.33
C LYS A 29 -32.56 29.64 -14.29
N GLU A 30 -32.84 29.42 -13.01
CA GLU A 30 -32.08 29.96 -11.89
C GLU A 30 -30.65 29.39 -11.87
N ILE A 31 -30.51 28.07 -11.99
CA ILE A 31 -29.21 27.39 -12.07
C ILE A 31 -28.39 27.91 -13.26
N PHE A 32 -29.03 28.06 -14.43
CA PHE A 32 -28.39 28.65 -15.62
C PHE A 32 -27.86 30.05 -15.34
N SER A 33 -28.72 30.93 -14.80
CA SER A 33 -28.37 32.34 -14.57
C SER A 33 -27.25 32.52 -13.55
N ASN A 34 -27.09 31.56 -12.62
CA ASN A 34 -26.02 31.55 -11.63
C ASN A 34 -24.66 31.12 -12.19
N GLN A 35 -24.63 30.40 -13.32
CA GLN A 35 -23.39 29.80 -13.85
C GLN A 35 -22.97 30.34 -15.21
N LEU A 36 -23.94 30.79 -16.00
CA LEU A 36 -23.77 31.19 -17.39
C LEU A 36 -24.42 32.57 -17.61
N THR A 37 -23.94 33.24 -18.65
CA THR A 37 -24.51 34.50 -19.11
C THR A 37 -25.25 34.27 -20.44
N GLY A 38 -26.29 35.05 -20.70
CA GLY A 38 -27.07 34.98 -21.93
C GLY A 38 -28.55 34.71 -21.71
N ASP A 39 -29.26 34.42 -22.80
CA ASP A 39 -30.69 34.13 -22.81
C ASP A 39 -30.93 32.61 -22.65
N PHE A 40 -31.60 32.22 -21.58
CA PHE A 40 -31.92 30.83 -21.30
C PHE A 40 -32.78 30.17 -22.38
N ASP A 41 -33.80 30.87 -22.88
CA ASP A 41 -34.78 30.31 -23.81
C ASP A 41 -34.14 30.08 -25.20
N LEU A 42 -33.11 30.84 -25.54
CA LEU A 42 -32.23 30.57 -26.69
C LEU A 42 -31.25 29.43 -26.39
N TRP A 43 -30.62 29.46 -25.22
CA TRP A 43 -29.61 28.48 -24.82
C TRP A 43 -30.18 27.06 -24.71
N VAL A 44 -31.35 26.89 -24.09
CA VAL A 44 -31.99 25.58 -23.88
C VAL A 44 -32.38 24.91 -25.21
N LYS A 45 -32.48 25.66 -26.31
CA LYS A 45 -32.76 25.12 -27.65
C LYS A 45 -31.49 24.70 -28.41
N GLN A 46 -30.31 25.04 -27.91
CA GLN A 46 -29.05 24.65 -28.55
C GLN A 46 -28.83 23.13 -28.47
N THR A 47 -28.24 22.57 -29.52
CA THR A 47 -27.81 21.18 -29.56
C THR A 47 -26.40 21.02 -28.96
N ASN A 48 -26.02 19.78 -28.62
CA ASN A 48 -24.69 19.45 -28.10
C ASN A 48 -24.31 20.21 -26.81
N LYS A 49 -25.27 20.33 -25.90
CA LYS A 49 -25.06 20.84 -24.54
C LYS A 49 -25.00 19.70 -23.53
N TYR A 50 -24.34 19.96 -22.41
CA TYR A 50 -24.05 19.00 -21.36
C TYR A 50 -24.68 19.46 -20.05
N ILE A 51 -25.11 18.49 -19.24
CA ILE A 51 -25.47 18.74 -17.85
C ILE A 51 -24.84 17.69 -16.96
N ILE A 52 -24.32 18.14 -15.82
CA ILE A 52 -23.68 17.31 -14.81
C ILE A 52 -24.50 17.43 -13.53
N PHE A 53 -25.09 16.32 -13.12
CA PHE A 53 -25.75 16.18 -11.83
C PHE A 53 -24.77 15.60 -10.81
N ASP A 54 -24.65 16.22 -9.65
CA ASP A 54 -23.90 15.71 -8.50
C ASP A 54 -24.82 15.49 -7.29
N ASN A 55 -24.37 14.65 -6.36
CA ASN A 55 -25.07 14.28 -5.13
C ASN A 55 -26.46 13.67 -5.36
N LEU A 56 -26.60 12.70 -6.27
CA LEU A 56 -27.84 11.93 -6.39
C LEU A 56 -28.22 11.30 -5.04
N SER A 57 -29.40 11.64 -4.55
CA SER A 57 -29.96 11.13 -3.30
C SER A 57 -31.22 10.31 -3.56
N LYS A 58 -31.69 9.55 -2.57
CA LYS A 58 -32.93 8.75 -2.63
C LYS A 58 -34.21 9.59 -2.77
N GLU A 59 -34.12 10.91 -2.69
CA GLU A 59 -35.28 11.78 -2.75
C GLU A 59 -35.89 11.78 -4.17
N ASN A 60 -37.20 11.54 -4.24
CA ASN A 60 -37.91 11.45 -5.53
C ASN A 60 -37.86 12.76 -6.34
N LYS A 61 -37.56 13.90 -5.71
CA LYS A 61 -37.39 15.19 -6.40
C LYS A 61 -36.22 15.14 -7.39
N CYS A 62 -35.12 14.46 -7.02
CA CYS A 62 -33.91 14.34 -7.83
C CYS A 62 -34.23 13.61 -9.14
N VAL A 63 -34.90 12.46 -9.04
CA VAL A 63 -35.26 11.66 -10.22
C VAL A 63 -36.22 12.41 -11.14
N LYS A 64 -37.21 13.10 -10.59
CA LYS A 64 -38.16 13.90 -11.39
C LYS A 64 -37.47 15.06 -12.11
N PHE A 65 -36.52 15.73 -11.45
CA PHE A 65 -35.77 16.80 -12.08
C PHE A 65 -34.89 16.28 -13.22
N ILE A 66 -34.21 15.15 -13.02
CA ILE A 66 -33.41 14.49 -14.08
C ILE A 66 -34.31 14.15 -15.28
N LYS A 67 -35.48 13.54 -15.05
CA LYS A 67 -36.45 13.23 -16.11
C LYS A 67 -36.97 14.45 -16.85
N TYR A 68 -37.21 15.56 -16.15
CA TYR A 68 -37.55 16.82 -16.79
C TYR A 68 -36.43 17.34 -17.70
N VAL A 69 -35.17 17.15 -17.30
CA VAL A 69 -34.02 17.65 -18.05
C VAL A 69 -33.69 16.79 -19.28
N GLU A 70 -34.00 15.50 -19.27
CA GLU A 70 -33.82 14.59 -20.42
C GLU A 70 -34.48 15.10 -21.72
N ASP A 71 -35.58 15.83 -21.61
CA ASP A 71 -36.27 16.45 -22.75
C ASP A 71 -35.41 17.51 -23.48
N PHE A 72 -34.40 18.05 -22.80
CA PHE A 72 -33.59 19.16 -23.31
C PHE A 72 -32.11 18.78 -23.53
N PHE A 73 -31.60 17.72 -22.89
CA PHE A 73 -30.18 17.37 -22.92
C PHE A 73 -29.96 15.95 -23.43
N SER A 74 -29.12 15.82 -24.45
CA SER A 74 -28.65 14.53 -24.96
C SER A 74 -27.37 14.03 -24.30
N ASN A 75 -26.64 14.91 -23.60
CA ASN A 75 -25.41 14.55 -22.87
C ASN A 75 -25.59 14.81 -21.38
N ILE A 76 -25.87 13.77 -20.61
CA ILE A 76 -26.17 13.86 -19.18
C ILE A 76 -25.17 13.00 -18.42
N PHE A 77 -24.51 13.61 -17.42
CA PHE A 77 -23.70 12.88 -16.45
C PHE A 77 -24.38 12.94 -15.09
N ILE A 78 -24.49 11.79 -14.41
CA ILE A 78 -25.07 11.70 -13.08
C ILE A 78 -24.03 11.08 -12.15
N PHE A 79 -23.66 11.83 -11.12
CA PHE A 79 -22.74 11.39 -10.08
C PHE A 79 -23.53 11.02 -8.83
N SER A 80 -23.26 9.82 -8.34
CA SER A 80 -23.85 9.25 -7.14
C SER A 80 -22.76 8.57 -6.32
N SER A 81 -22.95 8.50 -5.01
CA SER A 81 -22.18 7.54 -4.22
C SER A 81 -22.58 6.11 -4.60
N LYS A 82 -21.63 5.18 -4.51
CA LYS A 82 -21.83 3.76 -4.84
C LYS A 82 -22.94 3.13 -4.00
N ASP A 83 -23.01 3.48 -2.72
CA ASP A 83 -23.98 2.91 -1.79
C ASP A 83 -25.40 3.38 -2.08
N ILE A 84 -25.58 4.66 -2.40
CA ILE A 84 -26.89 5.21 -2.78
C ILE A 84 -27.35 4.60 -4.11
N TYR A 85 -26.47 4.55 -5.11
CA TYR A 85 -26.81 3.96 -6.40
C TYR A 85 -27.22 2.49 -6.27
N LYS A 86 -26.40 1.68 -5.61
CA LYS A 86 -26.70 0.25 -5.41
C LYS A 86 -27.95 0.00 -4.58
N SER A 87 -28.26 0.86 -3.62
CA SER A 87 -29.41 0.62 -2.72
C SER A 87 -30.74 1.06 -3.31
N TYR A 88 -30.74 2.03 -4.24
CA TYR A 88 -31.98 2.68 -4.66
C TYR A 88 -32.18 2.75 -6.18
N PHE A 89 -31.12 2.62 -6.98
CA PHE A 89 -31.16 2.96 -8.41
C PHE A 89 -30.65 1.87 -9.35
N VAL A 90 -29.98 0.83 -8.84
CA VAL A 90 -29.41 -0.24 -9.68
C VAL A 90 -30.46 -0.97 -10.53
N ASP A 91 -31.67 -1.15 -9.99
CA ASP A 91 -32.79 -1.82 -10.67
C ASP A 91 -33.91 -0.82 -11.02
N ASP A 92 -33.62 0.48 -11.06
CA ASP A 92 -34.61 1.50 -11.38
C ASP A 92 -34.72 1.69 -12.90
N ASP A 93 -35.82 1.20 -13.48
CA ASP A 93 -36.12 1.28 -14.92
C ASP A 93 -35.97 2.69 -15.50
N ARG A 94 -36.11 3.73 -14.68
CA ARG A 94 -35.94 5.12 -15.12
C ARG A 94 -34.50 5.41 -15.55
N PHE A 95 -33.51 4.65 -15.10
CA PHE A 95 -32.11 4.84 -15.44
C PHE A 95 -31.57 3.81 -16.45
N VAL A 96 -32.44 2.98 -17.05
CA VAL A 96 -32.04 1.90 -17.97
C VAL A 96 -31.26 2.38 -19.21
N GLU A 97 -31.50 3.61 -19.65
CA GLU A 97 -30.82 4.21 -20.81
C GLU A 97 -29.43 4.78 -20.49
N TYR A 98 -29.05 4.84 -19.21
CA TYR A 98 -27.76 5.33 -18.78
C TYR A 98 -26.72 4.21 -18.77
N TYR A 99 -25.50 4.55 -19.18
CA TYR A 99 -24.36 3.64 -19.06
C TYR A 99 -23.69 3.81 -17.70
N GLU A 100 -23.69 2.75 -16.89
CA GLU A 100 -23.02 2.75 -15.58
C GLU A 100 -21.50 2.78 -15.75
N VAL A 101 -20.85 3.75 -15.10
CA VAL A 101 -19.39 3.86 -15.03
C VAL A 101 -18.96 4.05 -13.59
N THR A 102 -17.95 3.30 -13.15
CA THR A 102 -17.35 3.46 -11.82
C THR A 102 -15.99 4.14 -11.92
N ILE A 103 -15.74 5.15 -11.08
CA ILE A 103 -14.42 5.75 -10.92
C ILE A 103 -13.53 4.76 -10.16
N LYS A 104 -12.47 4.28 -10.82
CA LYS A 104 -11.48 3.40 -10.19
C LYS A 104 -10.49 4.19 -9.34
N PRO A 105 -9.89 3.59 -8.29
CA PRO A 105 -8.75 4.18 -7.56
C PRO A 105 -7.59 4.51 -8.50
N PHE A 106 -6.69 5.41 -8.09
CA PHE A 106 -5.47 5.68 -8.82
C PHE A 106 -4.60 4.43 -8.96
N CYS A 107 -3.99 4.28 -10.14
CA CYS A 107 -2.86 3.39 -10.32
C CYS A 107 -1.58 4.00 -9.72
N HIS A 108 -0.52 3.20 -9.56
CA HIS A 108 0.77 3.68 -9.04
C HIS A 108 1.35 4.85 -9.85
N SER A 109 1.17 4.88 -11.17
CA SER A 109 1.64 5.99 -12.00
C SER A 109 0.90 7.30 -11.70
N LYS A 110 -0.42 7.24 -11.45
CA LYS A 110 -1.22 8.40 -11.06
C LYS A 110 -0.94 8.85 -9.62
N GLN A 111 -0.63 7.90 -8.73
CA GLN A 111 -0.16 8.20 -7.38
C GLN A 111 1.18 8.95 -7.41
N GLU A 112 2.14 8.50 -8.23
CA GLU A 112 3.40 9.22 -8.38
C GLU A 112 3.18 10.63 -8.96
N GLU A 113 2.29 10.77 -9.95
CA GLU A 113 1.96 12.06 -10.56
C GLU A 113 1.43 13.08 -9.52
N ILE A 114 0.54 12.65 -8.62
CA ILE A 114 0.01 13.53 -7.57
C ILE A 114 1.06 13.85 -6.50
N ILE A 115 1.92 12.90 -6.13
CA ILE A 115 3.06 13.14 -5.22
C ILE A 115 4.04 14.15 -5.83
N LYS A 116 4.40 14.00 -7.11
CA LYS A 116 5.26 14.93 -7.84
C LYS A 116 4.67 16.35 -7.85
N LYS A 117 3.36 16.48 -8.11
CA LYS A 117 2.66 17.77 -8.05
C LYS A 117 2.71 18.36 -6.64
N TRP A 118 2.48 17.55 -5.61
CA TRP A 118 2.55 17.98 -4.21
C TRP A 118 3.93 18.52 -3.83
N VAL A 119 4.99 17.75 -4.12
CA VAL A 119 6.38 18.14 -3.84
C VAL A 119 6.77 19.42 -4.60
N LYS A 120 6.33 19.55 -5.86
CA LYS A 120 6.62 20.74 -6.68
C LYS A 120 5.94 22.00 -6.15
N VAL A 121 4.75 21.90 -5.55
CA VAL A 121 4.10 23.07 -4.92
C VAL A 121 4.93 23.57 -3.72
N LYS A 122 5.65 22.68 -3.04
CA LYS A 122 6.46 23.00 -1.87
C LYS A 122 7.87 23.50 -2.20
N ASN A 123 8.48 22.96 -3.24
CA ASN A 123 9.86 23.27 -3.62
C ASN A 123 9.87 24.08 -4.93
N ASP A 124 10.36 25.32 -4.88
CA ASP A 124 10.64 26.15 -6.07
C ASP A 124 11.77 25.59 -6.96
N SER A 125 12.39 24.47 -6.57
CA SER A 125 13.43 23.82 -7.35
C SER A 125 12.85 23.16 -8.60
N SER A 126 13.46 23.42 -9.76
CA SER A 126 13.12 22.75 -11.02
C SER A 126 13.55 21.28 -11.08
N GLU A 127 14.41 20.82 -10.16
CA GLU A 127 14.91 19.45 -10.14
C GLU A 127 13.99 18.51 -9.35
N VAL A 128 13.72 17.34 -9.94
CA VAL A 128 12.91 16.28 -9.33
C VAL A 128 13.80 15.41 -8.45
N ASP A 129 13.46 15.33 -7.16
CA ASP A 129 14.09 14.40 -6.22
C ASP A 129 13.33 13.06 -6.23
N HIS A 130 13.82 12.10 -7.02
CA HIS A 130 13.21 10.78 -7.17
C HIS A 130 13.27 9.95 -5.88
N SER A 131 14.32 10.09 -5.07
CA SER A 131 14.45 9.36 -3.81
C SER A 131 13.46 9.86 -2.76
N LEU A 132 13.19 11.17 -2.71
CA LEU A 132 12.11 11.74 -1.90
C LEU A 132 10.74 11.23 -2.35
N ILE A 133 10.47 11.19 -3.67
CA ILE A 133 9.21 10.67 -4.21
C ILE A 133 9.01 9.20 -3.81
N ASP A 134 10.03 8.36 -3.96
CA ASP A 134 9.95 6.95 -3.61
C ASP A 134 9.79 6.75 -2.09
N SER A 135 10.37 7.63 -1.27
CA SER A 135 10.15 7.65 0.18
C SER A 135 8.68 7.99 0.54
N ILE A 136 8.12 9.04 -0.07
CA ILE A 136 6.72 9.43 0.13
C ILE A 136 5.78 8.32 -0.36
N GLU A 137 6.05 7.73 -1.53
CA GLU A 137 5.25 6.64 -2.09
C GLU A 137 5.22 5.42 -1.16
N ARG A 138 6.37 5.01 -0.62
CA ARG A 138 6.47 3.93 0.37
C ARG A 138 5.68 4.22 1.65
N ASN A 139 5.76 5.45 2.15
CA ASN A 139 5.02 5.89 3.32
C ASN A 139 3.49 5.82 3.08
N ILE A 140 3.04 6.32 1.94
CA ILE A 140 1.62 6.26 1.54
C ILE A 140 1.17 4.81 1.37
N ASN A 141 1.92 3.98 0.64
CA ASN A 141 1.58 2.56 0.43
C ASN A 141 1.61 1.76 1.73
N SER A 142 2.43 2.17 2.71
CA SER A 142 2.40 1.53 4.02
C SER A 142 1.09 1.77 4.77
N ILE A 143 0.41 2.90 4.52
CA ILE A 143 -0.89 3.27 5.11
C ILE A 143 -2.05 2.70 4.29
N ILE A 144 -1.97 2.84 2.96
CA ILE A 144 -2.87 2.25 1.98
C ILE A 144 -2.50 0.77 1.84
N ILE A 145 -2.69 -0.01 2.90
CA ILE A 145 -2.38 -1.44 2.93
C ILE A 145 -3.14 -2.13 1.79
N ASP A 146 -2.38 -2.60 0.79
CA ASP A 146 -2.79 -3.39 -0.37
C ASP A 146 -4.13 -2.99 -0.98
N ASN A 147 -4.41 -1.67 -1.11
CA ASN A 147 -5.67 -1.14 -1.66
C ASN A 147 -6.94 -1.57 -0.90
N LYS A 148 -6.79 -2.21 0.27
CA LYS A 148 -7.80 -3.07 0.91
C LYS A 148 -8.40 -2.48 2.18
N ILE A 149 -7.72 -1.51 2.80
CA ILE A 149 -8.24 -0.75 3.94
C ILE A 149 -8.67 0.65 3.50
N LEU A 150 -7.77 1.36 2.81
CA LEU A 150 -8.00 2.64 2.18
C LEU A 150 -7.74 2.48 0.68
N PRO A 151 -8.69 2.82 -0.21
CA PRO A 151 -8.43 2.83 -1.64
C PRO A 151 -7.50 4.00 -2.00
N ARG A 152 -6.72 3.85 -3.09
CA ARG A 152 -5.91 4.95 -3.69
C ARG A 152 -6.75 6.03 -4.38
N TYR A 153 -7.86 6.47 -3.78
CA TYR A 153 -8.53 7.68 -4.26
C TYR A 153 -7.69 8.92 -3.90
N PRO A 154 -7.74 9.98 -4.73
CA PRO A 154 -6.98 11.22 -4.49
C PRO A 154 -7.18 11.79 -3.10
N PHE A 155 -8.41 11.73 -2.59
CA PHE A 155 -8.75 12.18 -1.23
C PHE A 155 -7.84 11.53 -0.18
N PHE A 156 -7.73 10.21 -0.15
CA PHE A 156 -6.93 9.50 0.86
C PHE A 156 -5.44 9.81 0.72
N ILE A 157 -4.92 9.82 -0.51
CA ILE A 157 -3.52 10.16 -0.78
C ILE A 157 -3.20 11.57 -0.27
N LEU A 158 -4.05 12.55 -0.59
CA LEU A 158 -3.87 13.94 -0.15
C LEU A 158 -4.06 14.09 1.37
N SER A 159 -5.01 13.38 1.98
CA SER A 159 -5.18 13.40 3.44
C SER A 159 -3.95 12.86 4.17
N ILE A 160 -3.34 11.78 3.65
CA ILE A 160 -2.09 11.23 4.18
C ILE A 160 -0.97 12.27 4.06
N LEU A 161 -0.78 12.85 2.87
CA LEU A 161 0.23 13.88 2.61
C LEU A 161 0.06 15.09 3.54
N GLN A 162 -1.16 15.61 3.67
CA GLN A 162 -1.47 16.73 4.56
C GLN A 162 -1.23 16.39 6.04
N THR A 163 -1.53 15.16 6.46
CA THR A 163 -1.26 14.68 7.82
C THR A 163 0.24 14.65 8.10
N TYR A 164 1.04 14.12 7.17
CA TYR A 164 2.50 14.15 7.29
C TYR A 164 3.03 15.58 7.45
N GLU A 165 2.43 16.56 6.79
CA GLU A 165 2.86 17.96 6.92
C GLU A 165 2.39 18.63 8.22
N SER A 166 1.12 18.45 8.59
CA SER A 166 0.53 19.12 9.75
C SER A 166 1.15 18.66 11.08
N PHE A 167 1.66 17.43 11.14
CA PHE A 167 2.30 16.86 12.31
C PHE A 167 3.84 16.88 12.26
N MET A 168 4.45 17.53 11.26
CA MET A 168 5.92 17.71 11.16
C MET A 168 6.36 19.15 11.44
N PRO A 169 6.50 19.58 12.72
CA PRO A 169 7.47 20.61 13.05
C PRO A 169 8.89 20.05 12.86
N GLU A 170 9.82 20.89 12.41
CA GLU A 170 11.15 20.55 11.85
C GLU A 170 12.07 19.61 12.66
N ASN A 171 11.70 19.09 13.83
CA ASN A 171 12.55 18.18 14.62
C ASN A 171 11.83 17.07 15.42
N LEU A 172 10.59 16.68 15.09
CA LEU A 172 9.96 15.50 15.73
C LEU A 172 9.38 14.54 14.68
N LYS A 173 10.12 13.46 14.42
CA LYS A 173 9.69 12.32 13.59
C LYS A 173 8.81 11.39 14.42
N ILE A 174 7.57 11.80 14.65
CA ILE A 174 6.52 10.95 15.22
C ILE A 174 5.46 10.70 14.13
N THR A 175 4.77 9.57 14.28
CA THR A 175 4.26 8.66 13.25
C THR A 175 3.03 9.18 12.52
N ALA A 176 2.90 8.93 11.22
CA ALA A 176 1.69 9.31 10.49
C ALA A 176 0.69 8.15 10.32
N TYR A 177 1.06 6.90 10.59
CA TYR A 177 0.24 5.73 10.23
C TYR A 177 -1.10 5.71 10.98
N GLY A 178 -1.08 5.53 12.30
CA GLY A 178 -2.34 5.49 13.06
C GLY A 178 -2.93 6.87 13.34
N HIS A 179 -2.10 7.93 13.34
CA HIS A 179 -2.60 9.30 13.34
C HIS A 179 -3.40 9.63 12.07
N CYS A 180 -3.06 9.07 10.91
CA CYS A 180 -3.86 9.24 9.69
C CYS A 180 -5.23 8.58 9.83
N TYR A 181 -5.29 7.35 10.35
CA TYR A 181 -6.57 6.67 10.60
C TYR A 181 -7.40 7.42 11.65
N GLN A 182 -6.78 7.84 12.75
CA GLN A 182 -7.42 8.68 13.76
C GLN A 182 -7.94 9.99 13.15
N ALA A 183 -7.15 10.68 12.33
CA ALA A 183 -7.54 11.91 11.66
C ALA A 183 -8.73 11.70 10.72
N LEU A 184 -8.75 10.60 9.95
CA LEU A 184 -9.88 10.24 9.09
C LEU A 184 -11.15 9.91 9.89
N ILE A 185 -11.00 9.21 11.03
CA ILE A 185 -12.11 8.93 11.96
C ILE A 185 -12.66 10.24 12.54
N VAL A 186 -11.78 11.09 13.08
CA VAL A 186 -12.14 12.39 13.66
C VAL A 186 -12.79 13.30 12.62
N ALA A 187 -12.26 13.36 11.39
CA ALA A 187 -12.85 14.14 10.31
C ALA A 187 -14.29 13.69 10.00
N ARG A 188 -14.56 12.38 10.02
CA ARG A 188 -15.90 11.84 9.82
C ARG A 188 -16.83 12.16 11.00
N LEU A 189 -16.33 12.02 12.22
CA LEU A 189 -17.06 12.39 13.44
C LEU A 189 -17.43 13.88 13.47
N ILE A 190 -16.51 14.77 13.09
CA ILE A 190 -16.79 16.21 12.96
C ILE A 190 -17.85 16.44 11.87
N LYS A 191 -17.74 15.76 10.73
CA LYS A 191 -18.74 15.83 9.64
C LYS A 191 -20.12 15.34 10.07
N SER A 192 -20.18 14.42 11.03
CA SER A 192 -21.43 13.95 11.67
C SER A 192 -22.05 14.98 12.64
N GLY A 193 -21.41 16.14 12.78
CA GLY A 193 -21.83 17.23 13.64
C GLY A 193 -21.34 17.11 15.08
N MET A 194 -20.38 16.21 15.35
CA MET A 194 -19.81 16.05 16.69
C MET A 194 -19.07 17.32 17.12
N SER A 195 -19.23 17.68 18.39
CA SER A 195 -18.44 18.76 18.99
C SER A 195 -16.95 18.42 18.87
N GLN A 196 -16.16 19.45 18.58
CA GLN A 196 -14.69 19.36 18.56
C GLN A 196 -14.09 19.36 19.97
N GLU A 197 -14.91 19.45 21.02
CA GLU A 197 -14.47 19.30 22.41
C GLU A 197 -13.89 17.90 22.64
N ASP A 198 -12.72 17.83 23.26
CA ASP A 198 -12.00 16.58 23.56
C ASP A 198 -12.89 15.56 24.29
N SER A 199 -13.71 16.01 25.25
CA SER A 199 -14.60 15.13 26.02
C SER A 199 -15.65 14.39 25.18
N ALA A 200 -16.12 15.00 24.09
CA ALA A 200 -17.10 14.38 23.19
C ALA A 200 -16.43 13.31 22.32
N LEU A 201 -15.23 13.60 21.81
CA LEU A 201 -14.43 12.66 21.03
C LEU A 201 -13.97 11.48 21.88
N GLU A 202 -13.52 11.73 23.11
CA GLU A 202 -13.11 10.68 24.05
C GLU A 202 -14.28 9.75 24.39
N SER A 203 -15.46 10.30 24.70
CA SER A 203 -16.67 9.51 24.95
C SER A 203 -17.04 8.61 23.74
N ALA A 204 -16.92 9.15 22.53
CA ALA A 204 -17.15 8.40 21.30
C ALA A 204 -16.13 7.27 21.11
N PHE A 205 -14.85 7.55 21.39
CA PHE A 205 -13.77 6.57 21.24
C PHE A 205 -13.91 5.43 22.24
N THR A 206 -14.25 5.71 23.50
CA THR A 206 -14.50 4.69 24.52
C THR A 206 -15.67 3.80 24.11
N PHE A 207 -16.81 4.39 23.75
CA PHE A 207 -17.98 3.63 23.29
C PHE A 207 -17.67 2.74 22.10
N CYS A 208 -16.99 3.27 21.09
CA CYS A 208 -16.63 2.50 19.90
C CYS A 208 -15.58 1.41 20.19
N SER A 209 -14.64 1.63 21.11
CA SER A 209 -13.66 0.61 21.52
C SER A 209 -14.35 -0.56 22.21
N SER A 210 -15.24 -0.28 23.17
CA SER A 210 -16.03 -1.31 23.85
C SER A 210 -16.94 -2.06 22.88
N LEU A 211 -17.62 -1.36 21.96
CA LEU A 211 -18.47 -2.00 20.95
C LEU A 211 -17.67 -2.86 19.96
N ALA A 212 -16.47 -2.43 19.56
CA ALA A 212 -15.61 -3.22 18.69
C ALA A 212 -15.20 -4.54 19.36
N PHE A 213 -14.94 -4.50 20.66
CA PHE A 213 -14.66 -5.70 21.43
C PHE A 213 -15.88 -6.63 21.57
N GLU A 214 -17.07 -6.07 21.82
CA GLU A 214 -18.33 -6.85 21.82
C GLU A 214 -18.56 -7.56 20.47
N ILE A 215 -18.37 -6.84 19.36
CA ILE A 215 -18.49 -7.42 18.01
C ILE A 215 -17.47 -8.54 17.82
N TYR A 216 -16.25 -8.39 18.35
CA TYR A 216 -15.23 -9.43 18.30
C TYR A 216 -15.63 -10.68 19.09
N GLN A 217 -16.11 -10.53 20.32
CA GLN A 217 -16.54 -11.65 21.16
C GLN A 217 -17.73 -12.42 20.59
N THR A 218 -18.68 -11.71 19.99
CA THR A 218 -19.87 -12.32 19.39
C THR A 218 -19.58 -13.04 18.07
N GLY A 219 -18.37 -12.91 17.51
CA GLY A 219 -17.82 -13.75 16.43
C GLY A 219 -18.51 -13.62 15.06
N LYS A 220 -19.42 -12.67 14.87
CA LYS A 220 -20.26 -12.55 13.66
C LYS A 220 -19.73 -11.45 12.74
N GLU A 221 -19.20 -11.79 11.57
CA GLU A 221 -19.08 -10.92 10.36
C GLU A 221 -18.87 -9.40 10.57
N GLN A 222 -18.07 -9.01 11.58
CA GLN A 222 -17.87 -7.61 12.01
C GLN A 222 -19.15 -6.82 12.28
N LYS A 223 -20.19 -7.49 12.77
CA LYS A 223 -21.49 -6.91 13.09
C LYS A 223 -22.18 -7.66 14.21
N VAL A 224 -22.97 -6.94 14.98
CA VAL A 224 -23.75 -7.48 16.09
C VAL A 224 -25.24 -7.39 15.76
N ASP A 225 -26.03 -8.39 16.13
CA ASP A 225 -27.48 -8.34 15.94
C ASP A 225 -28.09 -7.33 16.91
N GLU A 226 -29.24 -6.73 16.59
CA GLU A 226 -29.82 -5.65 17.41
C GLU A 226 -30.09 -6.09 18.86
N SER A 227 -30.47 -7.35 19.11
CA SER A 227 -30.65 -7.87 20.48
C SER A 227 -29.36 -7.84 21.29
N ASP A 228 -28.26 -8.29 20.67
CA ASP A 228 -26.94 -8.37 21.29
C ASP A 228 -26.42 -6.94 21.53
N PHE A 229 -26.67 -6.02 20.59
CA PHE A 229 -26.35 -4.59 20.74
C PHE A 229 -27.10 -3.92 21.90
N GLN A 230 -28.38 -4.23 22.10
CA GLN A 230 -29.15 -3.67 23.22
C GLN A 230 -28.63 -4.17 24.57
N THR A 231 -28.22 -5.43 24.65
CA THR A 231 -27.54 -6.00 25.84
C THR A 231 -26.24 -5.25 26.11
N PHE A 232 -25.36 -5.15 25.10
CA PHE A 232 -24.13 -4.36 25.20
C PHE A 232 -24.38 -2.92 25.65
N TYR A 233 -25.36 -2.23 25.05
CA TYR A 233 -25.64 -0.84 25.37
C TYR A 233 -26.06 -0.65 26.82
N LYS A 234 -26.85 -1.59 27.36
CA LYS A 234 -27.23 -1.62 28.77
C LYS A 234 -26.00 -1.82 29.66
N ASP A 235 -25.20 -2.83 29.37
CA ASP A 235 -24.00 -3.15 30.15
C ASP A 235 -22.96 -2.01 30.10
N TYR A 236 -22.82 -1.35 28.96
CA TYR A 236 -21.99 -0.15 28.81
C TYR A 236 -22.52 1.01 29.66
N SER A 237 -23.84 1.26 29.63
CA SER A 237 -24.47 2.36 30.35
C SER A 237 -24.41 2.19 31.87
N ASP A 238 -24.29 0.95 32.36
CA ASP A 238 -24.09 0.65 33.78
C ASP A 238 -22.67 0.99 34.26
N ASN A 239 -21.68 1.05 33.35
CA ASN A 239 -20.26 1.27 33.68
C ASN A 239 -19.71 2.63 33.20
N TYR A 240 -20.31 3.23 32.17
CA TYR A 240 -19.79 4.43 31.49
C TYR A 240 -20.91 5.42 31.16
N ILE A 241 -20.56 6.70 31.07
CA ILE A 241 -21.47 7.77 30.68
C ILE A 241 -21.26 8.13 29.21
N ILE A 242 -22.34 8.15 28.43
CA ILE A 242 -22.35 8.71 27.07
C ILE A 242 -23.50 9.70 26.93
N LYS A 243 -23.22 10.91 26.43
CA LYS A 243 -24.25 11.92 26.17
C LYS A 243 -25.08 11.50 24.95
N ASP A 244 -26.41 11.68 24.99
CA ASP A 244 -27.30 11.43 23.84
C ASP A 244 -26.83 12.12 22.56
N SER A 245 -26.30 13.34 22.71
CA SER A 245 -25.79 14.11 21.57
C SER A 245 -24.57 13.45 20.91
N VAL A 246 -23.75 12.68 21.63
CA VAL A 246 -22.64 11.90 21.08
C VAL A 246 -23.19 10.63 20.45
N TYR A 247 -24.01 9.89 21.20
CA TYR A 247 -24.64 8.65 20.74
C TYR A 247 -25.38 8.83 19.40
N ASN A 248 -26.26 9.83 19.30
CA ASN A 248 -27.04 10.10 18.11
C ASN A 248 -26.17 10.42 16.88
N ARG A 249 -25.02 11.08 17.09
CA ARG A 249 -24.10 11.44 16.01
C ARG A 249 -23.27 10.27 15.50
N LEU A 250 -23.01 9.27 16.36
CA LEU A 250 -22.37 8.02 15.94
C LEU A 250 -23.20 7.28 14.88
N PHE A 251 -24.53 7.37 14.94
CA PHE A 251 -25.49 6.71 14.03
C PHE A 251 -26.08 7.61 12.94
N SER A 252 -25.63 8.87 12.85
CA SER A 252 -26.11 9.80 11.81
C SER A 252 -25.64 9.39 10.40
N GLU A 253 -26.12 10.08 9.35
CA GLU A 253 -25.73 9.82 7.96
C GLU A 253 -24.20 9.82 7.73
N TYR A 254 -23.48 10.70 8.43
CA TYR A 254 -22.02 10.77 8.40
C TYR A 254 -21.36 10.14 9.64
N GLY A 255 -22.12 9.41 10.45
CA GLY A 255 -21.65 8.69 11.62
C GLY A 255 -20.65 7.59 11.27
N ILE A 256 -20.02 7.01 12.30
CA ILE A 256 -19.10 5.89 12.18
C ILE A 256 -19.77 4.54 12.43
N LEU A 257 -21.00 4.53 12.94
CA LEU A 257 -21.84 3.35 13.13
C LEU A 257 -23.05 3.40 12.21
N GLU A 258 -23.50 2.24 11.74
CA GLU A 258 -24.73 2.11 10.98
C GLU A 258 -25.59 0.97 11.50
N LYS A 259 -26.91 1.15 11.40
CA LYS A 259 -27.90 0.09 11.62
C LYS A 259 -28.48 -0.33 10.28
N LYS A 260 -28.27 -1.59 9.89
CA LYS A 260 -28.79 -2.13 8.62
C LYS A 260 -29.32 -3.54 8.83
N ASN A 261 -30.56 -3.78 8.40
CA ASN A 261 -31.22 -5.10 8.47
C ASN A 261 -31.21 -5.74 9.87
N GLY A 262 -31.47 -4.94 10.92
CA GLY A 262 -31.47 -5.43 12.30
C GLY A 262 -30.09 -5.78 12.87
N LYS A 263 -29.02 -5.26 12.25
CA LYS A 263 -27.64 -5.42 12.69
C LYS A 263 -26.95 -4.08 12.83
N VAL A 264 -26.02 -3.99 13.79
CA VAL A 264 -25.17 -2.83 14.04
C VAL A 264 -23.74 -3.17 13.64
N LYS A 265 -23.09 -2.25 12.92
CA LYS A 265 -21.68 -2.37 12.56
C LYS A 265 -21.02 -1.01 12.37
N PHE A 266 -19.70 -1.02 12.20
CA PHE A 266 -18.97 0.15 11.74
C PHE A 266 -19.29 0.41 10.26
N SER A 267 -19.61 1.67 9.95
CA SER A 267 -19.88 2.15 8.58
C SER A 267 -18.60 2.29 7.74
N ILE A 268 -17.43 2.21 8.37
CA ILE A 268 -16.13 2.11 7.68
C ILE A 268 -15.37 0.90 8.20
N SER A 269 -14.88 0.06 7.28
CA SER A 269 -14.20 -1.20 7.59
C SER A 269 -13.03 -1.04 8.56
N TYR A 270 -12.20 0.00 8.37
CA TYR A 270 -11.02 0.22 9.22
C TYR A 270 -11.33 0.71 10.63
N ALA A 271 -12.51 1.31 10.85
CA ALA A 271 -12.88 1.83 12.17
C ALA A 271 -13.00 0.68 13.18
N PHE A 272 -13.57 -0.46 12.77
CA PHE A 272 -13.64 -1.66 13.60
C PHE A 272 -12.25 -2.09 14.10
N TYR A 273 -11.30 -2.28 13.18
CA TYR A 273 -9.95 -2.75 13.54
C TYR A 273 -9.18 -1.71 14.38
N TYR A 274 -9.34 -0.42 14.07
CA TYR A 274 -8.76 0.67 14.84
C TYR A 274 -9.24 0.62 16.30
N PHE A 275 -10.56 0.58 16.51
CA PHE A 275 -11.14 0.59 17.85
C PHE A 275 -10.92 -0.71 18.62
N LEU A 276 -10.93 -1.87 17.94
CA LEU A 276 -10.58 -3.14 18.57
C LEU A 276 -9.11 -3.16 18.99
N GLY A 277 -8.21 -2.67 18.13
CA GLY A 277 -6.79 -2.54 18.47
C GLY A 277 -6.58 -1.65 19.69
N LYS A 278 -7.27 -0.49 19.77
CA LYS A 278 -7.25 0.38 20.95
C LYS A 278 -7.71 -0.35 22.22
N PHE A 279 -8.83 -1.07 22.16
CA PHE A 279 -9.34 -1.81 23.31
C PHE A 279 -8.35 -2.87 23.80
N LEU A 280 -7.81 -3.69 22.88
CA LEU A 280 -6.87 -4.76 23.21
C LEU A 280 -5.58 -4.23 23.82
N THR A 281 -5.12 -3.06 23.36
CA THR A 281 -3.97 -2.39 23.97
C THR A 281 -4.25 -1.94 25.40
N GLU A 282 -5.37 -1.26 25.62
CA GLU A 282 -5.74 -0.71 26.93
C GLU A 282 -5.97 -1.82 27.97
N ASN A 283 -6.33 -3.02 27.50
CA ASN A 283 -6.61 -4.20 28.32
C ASN A 283 -5.61 -5.35 28.07
N TYR A 284 -4.37 -5.04 27.68
CA TYR A 284 -3.37 -6.03 27.24
C TYR A 284 -3.20 -7.22 28.20
N TYR A 285 -3.07 -6.94 29.50
CA TYR A 285 -2.81 -7.99 30.50
C TYR A 285 -3.98 -8.98 30.64
N GLU A 286 -5.21 -8.54 30.40
CA GLU A 286 -6.40 -9.39 30.42
C GLU A 286 -6.50 -10.24 29.16
N TYR A 287 -6.16 -9.67 28.00
CA TYR A 287 -6.30 -10.30 26.68
C TYR A 287 -4.96 -10.75 26.06
N LYS A 288 -3.96 -11.03 26.89
CA LYS A 288 -2.61 -11.37 26.42
C LYS A 288 -2.63 -12.63 25.53
N ASN A 289 -3.39 -13.65 25.95
CA ASN A 289 -3.44 -14.93 25.24
C ASN A 289 -4.14 -14.77 23.88
N GLU A 290 -5.19 -13.97 23.80
CA GLU A 290 -5.90 -13.64 22.58
C GLU A 290 -4.98 -12.93 21.59
N ILE A 291 -4.19 -11.97 22.08
CA ILE A 291 -3.20 -11.26 21.25
C ILE A 291 -2.11 -12.22 20.79
N SER A 292 -1.62 -13.13 21.65
CA SER A 292 -0.67 -14.18 21.25
C SER A 292 -1.24 -15.06 20.14
N ASN A 293 -2.49 -15.52 20.27
CA ASN A 293 -3.17 -16.31 19.23
C ASN A 293 -3.33 -15.52 17.91
N MET A 294 -3.58 -14.21 17.99
CA MET A 294 -3.61 -13.35 16.80
C MET A 294 -2.23 -13.26 16.14
N VAL A 295 -1.13 -13.20 16.91
CA VAL A 295 0.25 -13.20 16.38
C VAL A 295 0.59 -14.54 15.71
N GLU A 296 0.13 -15.66 16.28
CA GLU A 296 0.27 -16.99 15.68
C GLU A 296 -0.47 -17.11 14.35
N SER A 297 -1.65 -16.50 14.26
CA SER A 297 -2.49 -16.49 13.07
C SER A 297 -2.42 -15.16 12.30
N SER A 298 -1.27 -14.48 12.36
CA SER A 298 -1.09 -13.14 11.77
C SER A 298 -1.18 -13.11 10.25
N PHE A 299 -1.08 -14.29 9.59
CA PHE A 299 -1.37 -14.47 8.16
C PHE A 299 -2.84 -14.25 7.81
N ALA A 300 -3.76 -14.49 8.75
CA ALA A 300 -5.18 -14.20 8.55
C ALA A 300 -5.36 -12.68 8.48
N ARG A 301 -6.11 -12.23 7.46
CA ARG A 301 -6.23 -10.79 7.17
C ARG A 301 -6.77 -10.01 8.36
N HIS A 302 -7.80 -10.53 9.02
CA HIS A 302 -8.41 -9.88 10.17
C HIS A 302 -7.40 -9.69 11.32
N ASN A 303 -6.60 -10.71 11.64
CA ASN A 303 -5.66 -10.66 12.75
C ASN A 303 -4.50 -9.71 12.45
N SER A 304 -3.96 -9.73 11.23
CA SER A 304 -2.94 -8.76 10.80
C SER A 304 -3.40 -7.32 11.00
N LEU A 305 -4.63 -7.01 10.56
CA LEU A 305 -5.18 -5.66 10.67
C LEU A 305 -5.37 -5.23 12.12
N ILE A 306 -5.88 -6.13 12.99
CA ILE A 306 -6.02 -5.88 14.42
C ILE A 306 -4.65 -5.58 15.04
N LEU A 307 -3.66 -6.46 14.81
CA LEU A 307 -2.32 -6.33 15.39
C LEU A 307 -1.63 -5.02 15.00
N ILE A 308 -1.78 -4.58 13.74
CA ILE A 308 -1.23 -3.30 13.29
C ILE A 308 -1.78 -2.13 14.12
N PHE A 309 -3.08 -2.11 14.41
CA PHE A 309 -3.69 -1.08 15.26
C PHE A 309 -3.37 -1.26 16.75
N THR A 310 -3.35 -2.49 17.26
CA THR A 310 -2.94 -2.78 18.65
C THR A 310 -1.54 -2.25 18.94
N ILE A 311 -0.62 -2.37 17.98
CA ILE A 311 0.75 -1.88 18.14
C ILE A 311 0.85 -0.37 18.04
N HIS A 312 0.03 0.22 17.16
CA HIS A 312 -0.06 1.67 17.05
C HIS A 312 -0.47 2.29 18.39
N HIS A 313 -1.48 1.72 19.05
CA HIS A 313 -1.95 2.19 20.34
C HIS A 313 -1.01 1.80 21.49
N ALA A 314 -0.22 0.73 21.35
CA ALA A 314 0.65 0.25 22.41
C ALA A 314 1.67 1.30 22.85
N ASN A 315 1.71 1.59 24.15
CA ASN A 315 2.82 2.31 24.77
C ASN A 315 3.76 1.37 25.55
N ASP A 316 3.27 0.18 25.90
CA ASP A 316 4.00 -0.86 26.63
C ASP A 316 4.93 -1.66 25.69
N ILE A 317 6.13 -1.97 26.17
CA ILE A 317 7.13 -2.79 25.46
C ILE A 317 6.70 -4.27 25.46
N SER A 318 5.86 -4.69 26.41
CA SER A 318 5.44 -6.09 26.58
C SER A 318 4.76 -6.69 25.34
N ILE A 319 3.95 -5.92 24.61
CA ILE A 319 3.34 -6.36 23.33
C ILE A 319 4.41 -6.54 22.24
N ILE A 320 5.41 -5.66 22.24
CA ILE A 320 6.52 -5.70 21.26
C ILE A 320 7.37 -6.95 21.52
N ASP A 321 7.65 -7.26 22.79
CA ASP A 321 8.42 -8.45 23.19
C ASP A 321 7.70 -9.75 22.80
N GLU A 322 6.37 -9.79 22.91
CA GLU A 322 5.56 -10.94 22.46
C GLU A 322 5.75 -11.18 20.96
N ILE A 323 5.57 -10.14 20.12
CA ILE A 323 5.73 -10.25 18.67
C ILE A 323 7.16 -10.64 18.29
N LEU A 324 8.17 -10.07 18.96
CA LEU A 324 9.57 -10.45 18.73
C LEU A 324 9.81 -11.92 19.04
N THR A 325 9.32 -12.40 20.17
CA THR A 325 9.46 -13.81 20.58
C THR A 325 8.84 -14.73 19.54
N HIS A 326 7.61 -14.46 19.12
CA HIS A 326 6.96 -15.22 18.04
C HIS A 326 7.75 -15.17 16.74
N THR A 327 8.28 -14.00 16.35
CA THR A 327 9.07 -13.87 15.11
C THR A 327 10.39 -14.66 15.17
N ILE A 328 11.02 -14.71 16.34
CA ILE A 328 12.26 -15.47 16.57
C ILE A 328 11.99 -16.98 16.48
N CYS A 329 10.89 -17.45 17.06
CA CYS A 329 10.49 -18.86 17.06
C CYS A 329 9.96 -19.34 15.71
N VAL A 330 9.47 -18.44 14.85
CA VAL A 330 8.96 -18.80 13.53
C VAL A 330 10.10 -19.23 12.60
N ILE A 331 9.97 -20.45 12.03
CA ILE A 331 10.95 -21.10 11.16
C ILE A 331 12.31 -21.29 11.90
N ASP A 332 12.28 -21.49 13.22
CA ASP A 332 13.50 -21.62 14.05
C ASP A 332 14.34 -22.88 13.74
N ASN A 333 13.74 -23.85 13.05
CA ASN A 333 14.44 -25.02 12.49
C ASN A 333 15.42 -24.65 11.36
N LYS A 334 15.36 -23.44 10.82
CA LYS A 334 16.28 -22.91 9.81
C LYS A 334 17.18 -21.84 10.41
N LYS A 335 18.46 -21.86 10.01
CA LYS A 335 19.38 -20.77 10.31
C LYS A 335 19.20 -19.63 9.29
N PRO A 336 19.44 -18.37 9.67
CA PRO A 336 19.52 -17.27 8.72
C PRO A 336 20.53 -17.59 7.61
N ALA A 337 20.13 -17.43 6.34
CA ALA A 337 21.04 -17.58 5.20
C ALA A 337 22.25 -16.64 5.33
N VAL A 338 23.44 -17.16 5.04
CA VAL A 338 24.70 -16.42 5.05
C VAL A 338 24.97 -15.79 3.67
N LEU A 339 24.37 -16.35 2.61
CA LEU A 339 24.61 -16.10 1.19
C LEU A 339 26.07 -16.30 0.80
N SER A 340 26.68 -17.35 1.36
CA SER A 340 28.04 -17.75 0.99
C SER A 340 28.09 -18.26 -0.46
N LYS A 341 29.31 -18.46 -0.97
CA LYS A 341 29.52 -19.04 -2.31
C LYS A 341 28.90 -20.45 -2.40
N GLU A 342 28.94 -21.20 -1.31
CA GLU A 342 28.41 -22.55 -1.20
C GLU A 342 26.88 -22.54 -1.23
N GLU A 343 26.24 -21.69 -0.42
CA GLU A 343 24.77 -21.58 -0.39
C GLU A 343 24.20 -21.09 -1.73
N THR A 344 24.92 -20.23 -2.45
CA THR A 344 24.41 -19.58 -3.67
C THR A 344 24.84 -20.26 -4.98
N CYS A 345 25.56 -21.39 -4.88
CA CYS A 345 26.17 -22.03 -6.05
C CYS A 345 25.17 -22.52 -7.11
N ILE A 346 23.93 -22.82 -6.70
CA ILE A 346 22.82 -23.24 -7.58
C ILE A 346 22.49 -22.19 -8.66
N PHE A 347 22.82 -20.91 -8.43
CA PHE A 347 22.55 -19.84 -9.38
C PHE A 347 23.66 -19.65 -10.42
N ASN A 348 24.83 -20.27 -10.24
CA ASN A 348 26.01 -19.97 -11.04
C ASN A 348 25.80 -20.18 -12.55
N SER A 349 25.03 -21.19 -12.96
CA SER A 349 24.73 -21.44 -14.38
C SER A 349 23.89 -20.32 -14.98
N LEU A 350 22.84 -19.93 -14.27
CA LEU A 350 21.92 -18.86 -14.64
C LEU A 350 22.63 -17.50 -14.73
N LEU A 351 23.42 -17.16 -13.70
CA LEU A 351 24.09 -15.87 -13.59
C LEU A 351 25.15 -15.65 -14.70
N LYS A 352 25.79 -16.72 -15.17
CA LYS A 352 26.80 -16.65 -16.24
C LYS A 352 26.20 -16.54 -17.64
N ASN A 353 25.04 -17.15 -17.87
CA ASN A 353 24.56 -17.41 -19.23
C ASN A 353 23.24 -16.70 -19.57
N SER A 354 22.45 -16.27 -18.58
CA SER A 354 21.02 -16.00 -18.80
C SER A 354 20.52 -14.63 -18.31
N LEU A 355 21.33 -13.84 -17.58
CA LEU A 355 20.92 -12.53 -17.05
C LEU A 355 21.66 -11.36 -17.72
N PRO A 356 21.10 -10.76 -18.79
CA PRO A 356 21.74 -9.64 -19.47
C PRO A 356 21.83 -8.41 -18.56
N ASP A 357 22.82 -7.56 -18.82
CA ASP A 357 22.86 -6.23 -18.23
C ASP A 357 21.66 -5.38 -18.67
N ILE A 358 21.23 -4.49 -17.78
CA ILE A 358 20.25 -3.47 -18.10
C ILE A 358 20.92 -2.51 -19.08
N LYS A 359 20.31 -2.35 -20.27
CA LYS A 359 20.81 -1.38 -21.26
C LYS A 359 20.93 0.01 -20.62
N GLU A 360 22.08 0.62 -20.85
CA GLU A 360 22.36 2.02 -20.50
C GLU A 360 21.31 2.95 -21.12
N ARG A 361 20.91 3.99 -20.37
CA ARG A 361 20.01 5.05 -20.86
C ARG A 361 20.73 6.04 -21.78
N ASP A 362 20.05 6.50 -22.84
CA ASP A 362 20.60 7.49 -23.77
C ASP A 362 20.41 8.94 -23.26
N ASP A 363 19.34 9.21 -22.50
CA ASP A 363 19.07 10.50 -21.85
C ASP A 363 18.23 10.38 -20.55
N ASP A 364 18.12 11.48 -19.80
CA ASP A 364 17.37 11.53 -18.54
C ASP A 364 15.84 11.41 -18.73
N ALA A 365 15.29 11.57 -19.95
CA ALA A 365 13.86 11.38 -20.18
C ALA A 365 13.47 9.89 -20.09
N GLU A 366 14.42 8.98 -20.31
CA GLU A 366 14.22 7.55 -20.07
C GLU A 366 13.97 7.20 -18.61
N ILE A 367 14.40 8.03 -17.65
CA ILE A 367 14.12 7.82 -16.22
C ILE A 367 12.60 7.80 -15.99
N GLU A 368 11.90 8.78 -16.54
CA GLU A 368 10.44 8.89 -16.40
C GLU A 368 9.72 7.74 -17.10
N VAL A 369 10.24 7.26 -18.24
CA VAL A 369 9.73 6.08 -18.94
C VAL A 369 9.90 4.82 -18.10
N ALA A 370 11.09 4.62 -17.51
CA ALA A 370 11.40 3.46 -16.68
C ALA A 370 10.52 3.43 -15.42
N ARG A 371 10.40 4.58 -14.74
CA ARG A 371 9.55 4.76 -13.56
C ARG A 371 8.07 4.50 -13.86
N LYS A 372 7.57 5.00 -15.00
CA LYS A 372 6.20 4.74 -15.45
C LYS A 372 5.96 3.25 -15.71
N LYS A 373 6.86 2.60 -16.44
CA LYS A 373 6.76 1.16 -16.77
C LYS A 373 6.75 0.29 -15.51
N GLU A 374 7.59 0.62 -14.53
CA GLU A 374 7.64 -0.11 -13.27
C GLU A 374 6.36 0.04 -12.45
N ARG A 375 5.77 1.24 -12.41
CA ARG A 375 4.50 1.51 -11.74
C ARG A 375 3.31 0.87 -12.46
N GLU A 376 3.35 0.77 -13.79
CA GLU A 376 2.39 0.00 -14.57
C GLU A 376 2.48 -1.49 -14.23
N TYR A 377 3.68 -2.05 -14.09
CA TYR A 377 3.86 -3.44 -13.66
C TYR A 377 3.28 -3.68 -12.26
N ARG A 378 3.59 -2.82 -11.28
CA ARG A 378 2.99 -2.90 -9.92
C ARG A 378 1.46 -2.84 -9.98
N THR A 379 0.93 -1.93 -10.79
CA THR A 379 -0.53 -1.77 -10.97
C THR A 379 -1.16 -3.02 -11.57
N SER A 380 -0.52 -3.60 -12.59
CA SER A 380 -0.99 -4.83 -13.23
C SER A 380 -0.98 -6.01 -12.26
N TYR A 381 0.08 -6.12 -11.44
CA TYR A 381 0.19 -7.14 -10.41
C TYR A 381 -0.94 -7.01 -9.39
N GLU A 382 -1.14 -5.80 -8.83
CA GLU A 382 -2.21 -5.55 -7.86
C GLU A 382 -3.62 -5.75 -8.41
N ASN A 383 -3.87 -5.38 -9.66
CA ASN A 383 -5.18 -5.60 -10.29
C ASN A 383 -5.45 -7.07 -10.59
N GLY A 384 -4.39 -7.89 -10.68
CA GLY A 384 -4.50 -9.34 -10.83
C GLY A 384 -4.73 -10.08 -9.51
N LEU A 385 -4.64 -9.38 -8.37
CA LEU A 385 -4.96 -9.95 -7.07
C LEU A 385 -6.47 -9.84 -6.81
N GLU A 386 -7.15 -10.97 -6.66
CA GLU A 386 -8.58 -11.01 -6.33
C GLU A 386 -8.78 -10.99 -4.80
N ASP A 387 -10.02 -10.73 -4.33
CA ASP A 387 -10.30 -10.83 -2.88
C ASP A 387 -10.22 -12.29 -2.39
N ASP A 388 -10.50 -13.27 -3.27
CA ASP A 388 -10.42 -14.71 -3.01
C ASP A 388 -8.99 -15.17 -2.69
N ASP A 389 -7.95 -14.48 -3.17
CA ASP A 389 -6.54 -14.82 -2.92
C ASP A 389 -6.20 -14.87 -1.42
N TYR A 390 -6.86 -14.06 -0.59
CA TYR A 390 -6.62 -14.06 0.87
C TYR A 390 -7.23 -15.29 1.54
N THR A 391 -8.41 -15.69 1.09
CA THR A 391 -9.04 -16.95 1.53
C THR A 391 -8.23 -18.15 1.04
N GLU A 392 -7.61 -18.06 -0.13
CA GLU A 392 -6.68 -19.07 -0.63
C GLU A 392 -5.43 -19.17 0.25
N VAL A 393 -4.82 -18.04 0.64
CA VAL A 393 -3.67 -18.03 1.56
C VAL A 393 -4.02 -18.69 2.90
N GLU A 394 -5.15 -18.36 3.50
CA GLU A 394 -5.62 -18.98 4.75
C GLU A 394 -5.84 -20.50 4.56
N THR A 395 -6.41 -20.89 3.42
CA THR A 395 -6.62 -22.30 3.06
C THR A 395 -5.29 -23.04 2.88
N LEU A 396 -4.31 -22.44 2.19
CA LEU A 396 -2.98 -23.01 1.98
C LEU A 396 -2.19 -23.13 3.29
N ALA A 397 -2.24 -22.09 4.15
CA ALA A 397 -1.63 -22.11 5.47
C ALA A 397 -2.16 -23.27 6.33
N SER A 398 -3.46 -23.56 6.25
CA SER A 398 -4.04 -24.70 6.98
C SER A 398 -3.59 -26.08 6.49
N LYS A 399 -3.05 -26.17 5.26
CA LYS A 399 -2.61 -27.43 4.64
C LYS A 399 -1.15 -27.79 4.91
N SER A 400 -0.32 -26.83 5.32
CA SER A 400 1.13 -27.06 5.53
C SER A 400 1.66 -26.18 6.64
N GLU A 401 2.30 -26.81 7.63
CA GLU A 401 2.96 -26.11 8.75
C GLU A 401 4.06 -25.16 8.25
N LEU A 402 4.86 -25.57 7.27
CA LEU A 402 5.90 -24.72 6.69
C LEU A 402 5.30 -23.49 5.98
N LEU A 403 4.23 -23.67 5.20
CA LEU A 403 3.56 -22.53 4.55
C LEU A 403 2.94 -21.59 5.57
N ASN A 404 2.32 -22.12 6.63
CA ASN A 404 1.83 -21.33 7.75
C ASN A 404 2.96 -20.48 8.35
N GLN A 405 4.08 -21.10 8.72
CA GLN A 405 5.23 -20.40 9.28
C GLN A 405 5.79 -19.33 8.33
N VAL A 406 5.83 -19.59 7.02
CA VAL A 406 6.25 -18.61 6.00
C VAL A 406 5.31 -17.40 5.96
N PHE A 407 3.99 -17.61 5.96
CA PHE A 407 3.03 -16.50 5.96
C PHE A 407 3.06 -15.72 7.28
N GLN A 408 3.16 -16.43 8.40
CA GLN A 408 3.32 -15.84 9.73
C GLN A 408 4.60 -14.99 9.82
N CYS A 409 5.73 -15.51 9.34
CA CYS A 409 7.01 -14.79 9.29
C CYS A 409 6.89 -13.48 8.51
N ASN A 410 6.30 -13.55 7.31
CA ASN A 410 6.09 -12.38 6.45
C ASN A 410 5.25 -11.29 7.14
N LYS A 411 4.20 -11.69 7.87
CA LYS A 411 3.33 -10.76 8.57
C LYS A 411 3.96 -10.20 9.83
N ASN A 412 4.71 -11.02 10.56
CA ASN A 412 5.48 -10.55 11.71
C ASN A 412 6.55 -9.52 11.30
N ILE A 413 7.24 -9.70 10.17
CA ILE A 413 8.16 -8.69 9.60
C ILE A 413 7.43 -7.37 9.30
N GLU A 414 6.24 -7.45 8.68
CA GLU A 414 5.43 -6.26 8.38
C GLU A 414 5.02 -5.52 9.66
N ILE A 415 4.60 -6.27 10.68
CA ILE A 415 4.22 -5.77 11.98
C ILE A 415 5.41 -5.09 12.69
N LEU A 416 6.56 -5.75 12.76
CA LEU A 416 7.79 -5.18 13.34
C LEU A 416 8.27 -3.95 12.57
N SER A 417 8.08 -3.91 11.25
CA SER A 417 8.34 -2.72 10.43
C SER A 417 7.48 -1.55 10.87
N GLN A 418 6.20 -1.78 11.19
CA GLN A 418 5.33 -0.72 11.72
C GLN A 418 5.82 -0.23 13.09
N ILE A 419 6.37 -1.11 13.94
CA ILE A 419 7.00 -0.71 15.21
C ILE A 419 8.21 0.20 14.94
N LEU A 420 9.10 -0.18 14.03
CA LEU A 420 10.24 0.64 13.65
C LEU A 420 9.81 1.97 13.05
N LYS A 421 8.75 2.00 12.24
CA LYS A 421 8.20 3.22 11.66
C LYS A 421 7.59 4.14 12.71
N ASN A 422 7.03 3.56 13.76
CA ASN A 422 6.21 4.30 14.70
C ASN A 422 6.96 4.68 16.00
N LYS A 423 7.94 3.90 16.42
CA LYS A 423 8.52 4.03 17.76
C LYS A 423 10.03 4.27 17.74
N THR A 424 10.58 4.73 16.62
CA THR A 424 12.02 5.05 16.50
C THR A 424 12.48 6.09 17.52
N GLY A 425 11.64 7.08 17.82
CA GLY A 425 11.96 8.16 18.76
C GLY A 425 11.65 7.84 20.23
N SER A 426 10.89 6.77 20.51
CA SER A 426 10.44 6.42 21.86
C SER A 426 11.07 5.15 22.43
N LEU A 427 11.61 4.27 21.59
CA LEU A 427 12.32 3.07 22.01
C LEU A 427 13.81 3.33 22.22
N LYS A 428 14.40 2.63 23.20
CA LYS A 428 15.85 2.62 23.41
C LYS A 428 16.55 2.01 22.19
N LYS A 429 17.74 2.54 21.83
CA LYS A 429 18.59 2.02 20.73
C LYS A 429 18.76 0.49 20.75
N LYS A 430 19.00 -0.10 21.93
CA LYS A 430 19.13 -1.56 22.07
C LYS A 430 17.88 -2.32 21.60
N LYS A 431 16.69 -1.83 21.91
CA LYS A 431 15.43 -2.46 21.48
C LYS A 431 15.21 -2.30 19.98
N LEU A 432 15.58 -1.13 19.43
CA LEU A 432 15.55 -0.92 17.98
C LEU A 432 16.50 -1.88 17.25
N ALA A 433 17.71 -2.07 17.77
CA ALA A 433 18.68 -3.02 17.22
C ALA A 433 18.13 -4.46 17.23
N GLU A 434 17.53 -4.89 18.33
CA GLU A 434 16.89 -6.20 18.45
C GLU A 434 15.76 -6.41 17.42
N ILE A 435 14.94 -5.39 17.19
CA ILE A 435 13.87 -5.45 16.17
C ILE A 435 14.47 -5.52 14.76
N VAL A 436 15.48 -4.68 14.45
CA VAL A 436 16.16 -4.68 13.15
C VAL A 436 16.80 -6.05 12.88
N GLU A 437 17.51 -6.60 13.86
CA GLU A 437 18.13 -7.93 13.78
C GLU A 437 17.09 -9.03 13.56
N THR A 438 16.00 -9.01 14.33
CA THR A 438 14.92 -10.00 14.20
C THR A 438 14.30 -9.97 12.81
N ILE A 439 14.05 -8.78 12.24
CA ILE A 439 13.53 -8.63 10.87
C ILE A 439 14.53 -9.20 9.84
N CYS A 440 15.81 -8.85 9.95
CA CYS A 440 16.83 -9.31 9.01
C CYS A 440 16.97 -10.83 9.07
N ASP A 441 17.13 -11.39 10.28
CA ASP A 441 17.30 -12.82 10.48
C ASP A 441 16.04 -13.60 10.03
N ALA A 442 14.84 -13.07 10.26
CA ALA A 442 13.58 -13.67 9.79
C ALA A 442 13.50 -13.73 8.25
N GLY A 443 13.85 -12.64 7.56
CA GLY A 443 13.95 -12.62 6.10
C GLY A 443 14.98 -13.63 5.58
N LEU A 444 16.13 -13.72 6.24
CA LEU A 444 17.19 -14.66 5.88
C LEU A 444 16.85 -16.11 6.19
N ARG A 445 16.05 -16.41 7.23
CA ARG A 445 15.48 -17.74 7.49
C ARG A 445 14.48 -18.15 6.41
N MET A 446 13.66 -17.23 5.92
CA MET A 446 12.79 -17.52 4.78
C MET A 446 13.59 -17.79 3.50
N ALA A 447 14.68 -17.07 3.28
CA ALA A 447 15.57 -17.32 2.14
C ALA A 447 16.21 -18.72 2.22
N SER A 448 16.65 -19.16 3.41
CA SER A 448 17.34 -20.46 3.56
C SER A 448 16.44 -21.66 3.30
N ILE A 449 15.11 -21.53 3.43
CA ILE A 449 14.15 -22.58 3.06
C ILE A 449 14.44 -23.15 1.66
N MET A 450 14.75 -22.28 0.69
CA MET A 450 14.98 -22.68 -0.70
C MET A 450 16.47 -22.86 -1.07
N LEU A 451 17.39 -22.51 -0.16
CA LEU A 451 18.84 -22.66 -0.38
C LEU A 451 19.39 -23.97 0.19
N ASP A 452 18.79 -24.49 1.25
CA ASP A 452 19.32 -25.64 2.00
C ASP A 452 19.04 -27.01 1.36
N ASP A 453 18.14 -27.09 0.37
CA ASP A 453 17.64 -28.38 -0.13
C ASP A 453 17.77 -28.53 -1.66
N GLY A 454 18.99 -28.83 -2.10
CA GLY A 454 19.25 -29.15 -3.49
C GLY A 454 18.49 -30.40 -3.98
N HIS A 455 18.12 -31.32 -3.08
CA HIS A 455 17.39 -32.53 -3.45
C HIS A 455 15.93 -32.22 -3.80
N GLU A 456 15.26 -31.38 -3.01
CA GLU A 456 13.90 -30.89 -3.31
C GLU A 456 13.86 -30.12 -4.64
N ILE A 457 14.90 -29.33 -4.95
CA ILE A 457 15.03 -28.68 -6.26
C ILE A 457 15.10 -29.73 -7.38
N GLU A 458 15.90 -30.79 -7.22
CA GLU A 458 15.96 -31.89 -8.20
C GLU A 458 14.61 -32.60 -8.37
N ILE A 459 13.89 -32.86 -7.27
CA ILE A 459 12.57 -33.47 -7.31
C ILE A 459 11.61 -32.58 -8.09
N ALA A 460 11.58 -31.28 -7.81
CA ALA A 460 10.74 -30.32 -8.52
C ALA A 460 11.08 -30.25 -10.02
N VAL A 461 12.37 -30.21 -10.37
CA VAL A 461 12.82 -30.21 -11.78
C VAL A 461 12.35 -31.47 -12.50
N ASN A 462 12.52 -32.65 -11.89
CA ASN A 462 12.10 -33.91 -12.49
C ASN A 462 10.58 -33.98 -12.62
N PHE A 463 9.83 -33.54 -11.60
CA PHE A 463 8.37 -33.50 -11.66
C PHE A 463 7.85 -32.63 -12.82
N VAL A 464 8.38 -31.40 -12.94
CA VAL A 464 8.01 -30.49 -14.04
C VAL A 464 8.41 -31.08 -15.39
N TYR A 465 9.57 -31.71 -15.47
CA TYR A 465 10.04 -32.36 -16.68
C TYR A 465 9.14 -33.51 -17.14
N GLU A 466 8.75 -34.43 -16.25
CA GLU A 466 7.85 -35.54 -16.60
C GLU A 466 6.50 -35.01 -17.10
N ARG A 467 5.94 -33.97 -16.45
CA ARG A 467 4.71 -33.32 -16.93
C ARG A 467 4.89 -32.65 -18.30
N TYR A 468 6.02 -31.98 -18.52
CA TYR A 468 6.32 -31.34 -19.80
C TYR A 468 6.49 -32.37 -20.92
N LYS A 469 7.12 -33.51 -20.63
CA LYS A 469 7.32 -34.61 -21.58
C LYS A 469 6.01 -35.25 -22.05
N GLU A 470 5.00 -35.27 -21.20
CA GLU A 470 3.65 -35.73 -21.52
C GLU A 470 2.79 -34.67 -22.25
N SER A 471 3.25 -33.41 -22.33
CA SER A 471 2.47 -32.31 -22.89
C SER A 471 2.56 -32.22 -24.42
N GLU A 472 1.55 -31.61 -25.05
CA GLU A 472 1.54 -31.33 -26.50
C GLU A 472 2.66 -30.35 -26.92
N ASP A 473 3.16 -29.55 -25.99
CA ASP A 473 4.21 -28.55 -26.20
C ASP A 473 5.64 -29.15 -26.14
N TYR A 474 5.78 -30.46 -25.94
CA TYR A 474 7.09 -31.11 -25.84
C TYR A 474 7.87 -31.05 -27.14
N ASN A 475 9.00 -30.36 -27.13
CA ASN A 475 9.84 -30.24 -28.32
C ASN A 475 10.76 -31.47 -28.48
N GLN A 476 10.29 -32.44 -29.27
CA GLN A 476 11.01 -33.68 -29.60
C GLN A 476 12.34 -33.48 -30.35
N SER A 477 12.59 -32.29 -30.94
CA SER A 477 13.85 -32.01 -31.65
C SER A 477 15.04 -31.77 -30.73
N LYS A 478 14.79 -31.56 -29.43
CA LYS A 478 15.81 -31.34 -28.41
C LYS A 478 15.90 -32.56 -27.50
N SER A 479 17.11 -32.85 -27.03
CA SER A 479 17.35 -33.97 -26.10
C SER A 479 16.70 -33.73 -24.74
N ASP A 480 16.31 -34.79 -24.05
CA ASP A 480 15.88 -34.79 -22.64
C ASP A 480 16.81 -33.97 -21.73
N SER A 481 18.14 -34.10 -21.93
CA SER A 481 19.15 -33.34 -21.16
C SER A 481 19.08 -31.82 -21.34
N PHE A 482 18.66 -31.36 -22.52
CA PHE A 482 18.48 -29.94 -22.81
C PHE A 482 17.26 -29.41 -22.05
N HIS A 483 16.13 -30.12 -22.12
CA HIS A 483 14.91 -29.73 -21.42
C HIS A 483 15.07 -29.72 -19.91
N LEU A 484 15.72 -30.75 -19.35
CA LEU A 484 16.06 -30.80 -17.92
C LEU A 484 16.91 -29.59 -17.50
N ASN A 485 17.88 -29.19 -18.31
CA ASN A 485 18.70 -28.01 -18.02
C ASN A 485 17.91 -26.69 -18.10
N GLU A 486 17.02 -26.54 -19.07
CA GLU A 486 16.17 -25.34 -19.18
C GLU A 486 15.17 -25.24 -18.02
N ILE A 487 14.52 -26.36 -17.66
CA ILE A 487 13.61 -26.43 -16.51
C ILE A 487 14.38 -26.15 -15.22
N ARG A 488 15.58 -26.71 -15.06
CA ARG A 488 16.46 -26.40 -13.93
C ARG A 488 16.79 -24.92 -13.85
N ASN A 489 17.17 -24.29 -14.95
CA ASN A 489 17.45 -22.85 -14.97
C ASN A 489 16.20 -22.04 -14.61
N MET A 490 15.01 -22.45 -15.07
CA MET A 490 13.74 -21.82 -14.70
C MET A 490 13.45 -21.96 -13.19
N VAL A 491 13.59 -23.16 -12.62
CA VAL A 491 13.39 -23.40 -11.18
C VAL A 491 14.41 -22.61 -10.36
N ASN A 492 15.69 -22.66 -10.73
CA ASN A 492 16.74 -21.89 -10.06
C ASN A 492 16.49 -20.38 -10.17
N PHE A 493 15.95 -19.88 -11.28
CA PHE A 493 15.54 -18.49 -11.41
C PHE A 493 14.41 -18.15 -10.43
N ARG A 494 13.40 -19.01 -10.27
CA ARG A 494 12.32 -18.82 -9.28
C ARG A 494 12.85 -18.82 -7.84
N VAL A 495 13.75 -19.73 -7.51
CA VAL A 495 14.44 -19.78 -6.21
C VAL A 495 15.26 -18.51 -5.99
N MET A 496 15.94 -18.02 -7.01
CA MET A 496 16.70 -16.77 -6.93
C MET A 496 15.78 -15.57 -6.65
N ILE A 497 14.65 -15.48 -7.33
CA ILE A 497 13.64 -14.44 -7.10
C ILE A 497 13.06 -14.54 -5.68
N TRP A 498 12.82 -15.74 -5.16
CA TRP A 498 12.40 -15.96 -3.77
C TRP A 498 13.42 -15.39 -2.78
N VAL A 499 14.70 -15.76 -2.94
CA VAL A 499 15.79 -15.33 -2.06
C VAL A 499 15.93 -13.80 -2.09
N ILE A 500 15.97 -13.20 -3.28
CA ILE A 500 16.02 -11.73 -3.44
C ILE A 500 14.78 -11.08 -2.82
N GLY A 501 13.59 -11.66 -3.02
CA GLY A 501 12.34 -11.17 -2.44
C GLY A 501 12.36 -11.13 -0.91
N CYS A 502 12.92 -12.15 -0.27
CA CYS A 502 13.08 -12.19 1.19
C CYS A 502 14.04 -11.09 1.69
N ILE A 503 15.14 -10.84 0.97
CA ILE A 503 16.11 -9.80 1.30
C ILE A 503 15.49 -8.40 1.11
N GLU A 504 14.85 -8.15 -0.03
CA GLU A 504 14.14 -6.89 -0.30
C GLU A 504 13.02 -6.64 0.71
N LYS A 505 12.32 -7.69 1.17
CA LYS A 505 11.31 -7.59 2.23
C LYS A 505 11.94 -7.12 3.55
N ALA A 506 13.06 -7.69 3.96
CA ALA A 506 13.79 -7.27 5.16
C ALA A 506 14.28 -5.82 5.04
N VAL A 507 14.93 -5.48 3.91
CA VAL A 507 15.41 -4.12 3.62
C VAL A 507 14.27 -3.12 3.63
N GLY A 508 13.16 -3.42 2.96
CA GLY A 508 11.96 -2.59 2.93
C GLY A 508 11.34 -2.40 4.32
N ALA A 509 11.41 -3.42 5.18
CA ALA A 509 10.88 -3.37 6.53
C ALA A 509 11.68 -2.47 7.48
N ILE A 510 13.02 -2.41 7.33
CA ILE A 510 13.91 -1.57 8.14
C ILE A 510 14.22 -0.20 7.48
N ASN A 511 13.51 0.14 6.40
CA ASN A 511 13.87 1.24 5.51
C ASN A 511 13.58 2.63 6.09
N LYS A 512 14.44 3.07 7.00
CA LYS A 512 14.37 4.37 7.67
C LYS A 512 15.76 4.97 7.82
N PRO A 513 16.03 6.19 7.32
CA PRO A 513 17.35 6.81 7.45
C PRO A 513 17.85 6.96 8.89
N GLU A 514 16.94 7.06 9.87
CA GLU A 514 17.27 7.19 11.29
C GLU A 514 17.90 5.91 11.87
N LEU A 515 17.72 4.77 11.20
CA LEU A 515 18.27 3.47 11.62
C LEU A 515 19.69 3.23 11.09
N LYS A 516 20.30 4.17 10.35
CA LYS A 516 21.58 3.93 9.63
C LYS A 516 22.69 3.44 10.56
N GLU A 517 22.84 4.08 11.71
CA GLU A 517 23.83 3.70 12.73
C GLU A 517 23.62 2.26 13.22
N ILE A 518 22.38 1.92 13.60
CA ILE A 518 22.02 0.57 14.07
C ILE A 518 22.28 -0.49 13.01
N VAL A 519 21.89 -0.22 11.76
CA VAL A 519 22.10 -1.17 10.65
C VAL A 519 23.60 -1.38 10.40
N CYS A 520 24.40 -0.32 10.42
CA CYS A 520 25.85 -0.43 10.20
C CYS A 520 26.53 -1.22 11.33
N GLU A 521 26.21 -0.92 12.60
CA GLU A 521 26.74 -1.66 13.76
C GLU A 521 26.37 -3.15 13.71
N LEU A 522 25.13 -3.46 13.34
CA LEU A 522 24.66 -4.84 13.24
C LEU A 522 25.40 -5.62 12.16
N VAL A 523 25.69 -4.99 11.03
CA VAL A 523 26.43 -5.62 9.92
C VAL A 523 27.87 -5.92 10.34
N GLU A 524 28.52 -4.99 11.05
CA GLU A 524 29.86 -5.23 11.62
C GLU A 524 29.86 -6.41 12.60
N GLN A 525 28.83 -6.52 13.45
CA GLN A 525 28.70 -7.62 14.42
C GLN A 525 28.45 -8.98 13.75
N LYS A 526 27.56 -9.03 12.74
CA LYS A 526 27.18 -10.28 12.07
C LYS A 526 28.25 -10.75 11.08
N SER A 527 28.89 -9.82 10.37
CA SER A 527 30.00 -10.08 9.45
C SER A 527 29.70 -11.19 8.43
N THR A 528 28.54 -11.15 7.77
CA THR A 528 28.14 -12.11 6.73
C THR A 528 27.88 -11.43 5.38
N PRO A 529 28.05 -12.14 4.25
CA PRO A 529 27.68 -11.64 2.92
C PRO A 529 26.22 -11.18 2.83
N ALA A 530 25.31 -11.90 3.49
CA ALA A 530 23.91 -11.53 3.58
C ALA A 530 23.70 -10.15 4.21
N TYR A 531 24.34 -9.88 5.35
CA TYR A 531 24.22 -8.59 6.03
C TYR A 531 24.88 -7.46 5.25
N ASP A 532 26.00 -7.70 4.58
CA ASP A 532 26.62 -6.72 3.68
C ASP A 532 25.69 -6.35 2.52
N LEU A 533 24.99 -7.33 1.95
CA LEU A 533 24.00 -7.08 0.88
C LEU A 533 22.80 -6.29 1.40
N ILE A 534 22.26 -6.64 2.58
CA ILE A 534 21.18 -5.91 3.25
C ILE A 534 21.61 -4.46 3.48
N LYS A 535 22.82 -4.23 4.00
CA LYS A 535 23.38 -2.88 4.23
C LYS A 535 23.43 -2.08 2.93
N TYR A 536 23.97 -2.67 1.86
CA TYR A 536 24.09 -1.99 0.57
C TYR A 536 22.71 -1.55 0.05
N PHE A 537 21.74 -2.46 0.05
CA PHE A 537 20.37 -2.16 -0.41
C PHE A 537 19.68 -1.13 0.48
N TYR A 538 19.84 -1.24 1.80
CA TYR A 538 19.31 -0.28 2.76
C TYR A 538 19.87 1.13 2.53
N ILE A 539 21.19 1.29 2.35
CA ILE A 539 21.81 2.59 2.10
C ILE A 539 21.33 3.14 0.75
N LEU A 540 21.22 2.29 -0.28
CA LEU A 540 20.75 2.69 -1.61
C LEU A 540 19.32 3.26 -1.57
N ASP A 541 18.43 2.66 -0.77
CA ASP A 541 17.03 3.07 -0.69
C ASP A 541 16.75 4.21 0.32
N THR A 542 17.68 4.48 1.25
CA THR A 542 17.55 5.54 2.27
C THR A 542 18.33 6.80 1.96
N SER A 543 19.32 6.73 1.06
CA SER A 543 20.11 7.88 0.65
C SER A 543 19.30 8.83 -0.24
N LYS A 544 19.51 10.14 -0.06
CA LYS A 544 18.83 11.17 -0.87
C LYS A 544 19.29 11.20 -2.32
N ALA A 545 20.52 10.76 -2.57
CA ALA A 545 21.12 10.69 -3.89
C ALA A 545 22.26 9.68 -3.85
N PHE A 546 22.72 9.25 -5.02
CA PHE A 546 24.00 8.54 -5.13
C PHE A 546 25.15 9.53 -4.91
N ASP A 547 25.87 9.36 -3.80
CA ASP A 547 26.96 10.22 -3.34
C ASP A 547 28.27 9.45 -3.10
N ASP A 548 29.25 10.07 -2.42
CA ASP A 548 30.54 9.45 -2.15
C ASP A 548 30.45 8.25 -1.18
N ASP A 549 29.50 8.27 -0.23
CA ASP A 549 29.24 7.15 0.67
C ASP A 549 28.74 5.94 -0.13
N LEU A 550 27.72 6.13 -0.97
CA LEU A 550 27.18 5.06 -1.81
C LEU A 550 28.20 4.54 -2.83
N LYS A 551 29.02 5.42 -3.39
CA LYS A 551 30.14 5.02 -4.25
C LYS A 551 31.12 4.13 -3.49
N TYR A 552 31.48 4.49 -2.26
CA TYR A 552 32.39 3.68 -1.44
C TYR A 552 31.81 2.30 -1.14
N GLU A 553 30.54 2.23 -0.75
CA GLU A 553 29.86 0.95 -0.49
C GLU A 553 29.77 0.09 -1.76
N LEU A 554 29.46 0.67 -2.92
CA LEU A 554 29.48 -0.05 -4.19
C LEU A 554 30.89 -0.57 -4.52
N ASP A 555 31.92 0.27 -4.40
CA ASP A 555 33.31 -0.11 -4.65
C ASP A 555 33.76 -1.23 -3.71
N TYR A 556 33.35 -1.19 -2.43
CA TYR A 556 33.59 -2.27 -1.47
C TYR A 556 32.92 -3.57 -1.93
N MET A 557 31.61 -3.55 -2.22
CA MET A 557 30.86 -4.74 -2.64
C MET A 557 31.47 -5.38 -3.89
N MET A 558 31.79 -4.58 -4.91
CA MET A 558 32.32 -5.09 -6.18
C MET A 558 33.75 -5.64 -6.07
N ARG A 559 34.58 -5.10 -5.16
CA ARG A 559 35.96 -5.56 -4.94
C ARG A 559 36.05 -6.75 -3.99
N TYR A 560 35.32 -6.69 -2.88
CA TYR A 560 35.37 -7.73 -1.84
C TYR A 560 34.62 -8.99 -2.31
N TYR A 561 33.44 -8.80 -2.91
CA TYR A 561 32.62 -9.84 -3.53
C TYR A 561 32.79 -9.79 -5.05
N SER A 562 34.02 -9.95 -5.52
CA SER A 562 34.32 -10.08 -6.95
C SER A 562 33.64 -11.32 -7.56
N ALA A 563 33.40 -11.32 -8.87
CA ALA A 563 32.65 -12.37 -9.55
C ALA A 563 33.25 -13.80 -9.39
N ASP A 564 34.56 -13.92 -9.19
CA ASP A 564 35.25 -15.18 -8.90
C ASP A 564 35.03 -15.68 -7.46
N LYS A 565 34.85 -14.76 -6.51
CA LYS A 565 34.63 -15.04 -5.10
C LYS A 565 33.15 -15.30 -4.80
N ALA A 566 32.27 -14.42 -5.25
CA ALA A 566 30.84 -14.48 -4.93
C ALA A 566 29.99 -13.91 -6.09
N ILE A 567 29.83 -14.70 -7.16
CA ILE A 567 29.10 -14.30 -8.37
C ILE A 567 27.66 -13.85 -8.10
N PHE A 568 26.96 -14.47 -7.14
CA PHE A 568 25.60 -14.08 -6.77
C PHE A 568 25.56 -12.66 -6.23
N LEU A 569 26.31 -12.36 -5.16
CA LEU A 569 26.36 -11.00 -4.60
C LEU A 569 26.80 -9.98 -5.63
N ASN A 570 27.87 -10.26 -6.38
CA ASN A 570 28.40 -9.38 -7.42
C ASN A 570 27.30 -9.00 -8.42
N ARG A 571 26.55 -10.00 -8.90
CA ARG A 571 25.53 -9.80 -9.92
C ARG A 571 24.30 -9.09 -9.38
N ILE A 572 23.86 -9.43 -8.18
CA ILE A 572 22.69 -8.82 -7.55
C ILE A 572 22.95 -7.35 -7.17
N VAL A 573 24.13 -7.03 -6.64
CA VAL A 573 24.56 -5.64 -6.43
C VAL A 573 24.59 -4.87 -7.74
N SER A 574 25.17 -5.46 -8.80
CA SER A 574 25.21 -4.84 -10.12
C SER A 574 23.81 -4.52 -10.66
N LEU A 575 22.90 -5.51 -10.68
CA LEU A 575 21.54 -5.33 -11.19
C LEU A 575 20.74 -4.30 -10.37
N ARG A 576 20.85 -4.33 -9.04
CA ARG A 576 20.14 -3.37 -8.18
C ARG A 576 20.65 -1.94 -8.37
N THR A 577 21.96 -1.77 -8.59
CA THR A 577 22.58 -0.47 -8.87
C THR A 577 22.19 0.06 -10.24
N GLN A 578 22.19 -0.80 -11.27
CA GLN A 578 21.71 -0.45 -12.60
C GLN A 578 20.23 -0.04 -12.58
N TYR A 579 19.40 -0.72 -11.78
CA TYR A 579 18.01 -0.36 -11.58
C TYR A 579 17.85 1.01 -10.91
N TYR A 580 18.63 1.30 -9.87
CA TYR A 580 18.64 2.63 -9.23
C TYR A 580 19.03 3.71 -10.24
N GLU A 581 20.13 3.52 -10.97
CA GLU A 581 20.56 4.45 -12.02
C GLU A 581 19.42 4.71 -12.99
N ARG A 582 18.76 3.66 -13.49
CA ARG A 582 17.71 3.79 -14.50
C ARG A 582 16.44 4.49 -14.01
N THR A 583 16.23 4.56 -12.70
CA THR A 583 15.01 5.12 -12.09
C THR A 583 15.24 6.41 -11.32
N HIS A 584 16.49 6.87 -11.22
CA HIS A 584 16.88 8.05 -10.45
C HIS A 584 17.85 8.94 -11.23
N LYS A 585 17.73 10.26 -11.01
CA LYS A 585 18.74 11.20 -11.49
C LYS A 585 20.04 11.01 -10.69
N VAL A 586 21.14 10.72 -11.38
CA VAL A 586 22.47 10.52 -10.79
C VAL A 586 23.41 11.55 -11.39
N LYS A 587 24.21 12.24 -10.57
CA LYS A 587 25.20 13.20 -11.06
C LYS A 587 26.23 12.50 -11.94
N GLU A 588 26.61 13.12 -13.05
CA GLU A 588 27.43 12.47 -14.08
C GLU A 588 28.74 11.85 -13.55
N LYS A 589 29.42 12.52 -12.61
CA LYS A 589 30.64 11.98 -11.99
C LYS A 589 30.42 10.63 -11.30
N TYR A 590 29.26 10.45 -10.66
CA TYR A 590 28.90 9.21 -9.97
C TYR A 590 28.35 8.18 -10.94
N ARG A 591 27.59 8.63 -11.96
CA ARG A 591 27.13 7.78 -13.04
C ARG A 591 28.31 7.10 -13.74
N GLN A 592 29.32 7.87 -14.17
CA GLN A 592 30.55 7.31 -14.73
C GLN A 592 31.23 6.31 -13.79
N SER A 593 31.26 6.61 -12.48
CA SER A 593 31.80 5.70 -11.48
C SER A 593 31.03 4.39 -11.38
N ILE A 594 29.69 4.43 -11.40
CA ILE A 594 28.84 3.23 -11.37
C ILE A 594 29.22 2.32 -12.54
N PHE A 595 29.21 2.83 -13.77
CA PHE A 595 29.53 2.02 -14.94
C PHE A 595 30.96 1.47 -14.88
N SER A 596 31.92 2.25 -14.41
CA SER A 596 33.29 1.78 -14.21
C SER A 596 33.40 0.66 -13.17
N SER A 597 32.77 0.82 -12.00
CA SER A 597 32.83 -0.17 -10.91
C SER A 597 32.08 -1.46 -11.26
N LEU A 598 31.06 -1.37 -12.13
CA LEU A 598 30.30 -2.50 -12.64
C LEU A 598 30.95 -3.17 -13.88
N GLY A 599 32.01 -2.58 -14.44
CA GLY A 599 32.64 -3.08 -15.67
C GLY A 599 31.76 -2.97 -16.92
N LEU A 600 30.83 -2.01 -16.94
CA LEU A 600 29.86 -1.79 -18.02
C LEU A 600 30.36 -0.72 -19.00
N PRO A 601 29.99 -0.81 -20.29
CA PRO A 601 30.27 0.25 -21.24
C PRO A 601 29.52 1.54 -20.83
N TYR A 602 30.22 2.67 -20.88
CA TYR A 602 29.66 3.98 -20.54
C TYR A 602 29.52 4.85 -21.79
N ARG A 603 28.34 5.45 -21.98
CA ARG A 603 28.02 6.45 -23.00
C ARG A 603 27.60 7.74 -22.32
N LYS A 604 28.19 8.84 -22.77
CA LYS A 604 27.78 10.16 -22.30
C LYS A 604 26.37 10.47 -22.83
N PRO A 605 25.41 10.88 -21.98
CA PRO A 605 24.06 11.18 -22.42
C PRO A 605 24.08 12.29 -23.49
N THR A 606 23.43 12.06 -24.62
CA THR A 606 23.29 13.10 -25.64
C THR A 606 22.27 14.14 -25.19
N LEU A 607 22.73 15.36 -24.88
CA LEU A 607 21.87 16.52 -24.73
C LEU A 607 21.15 16.79 -26.07
N LYS A 608 19.94 16.25 -26.24
CA LYS A 608 19.04 16.77 -27.27
C LYS A 608 18.62 18.17 -26.83
N LEU A 609 19.29 19.18 -27.38
CA LEU A 609 18.77 20.54 -27.41
C LEU A 609 17.37 20.47 -28.01
N LYS A 610 16.33 20.55 -27.18
CA LYS A 610 14.98 20.87 -27.65
C LYS A 610 15.07 22.26 -28.26
N LEU A 611 15.23 22.32 -29.58
CA LEU A 611 14.89 23.50 -30.34
C LEU A 611 13.41 23.76 -30.04
N VAL A 612 13.16 24.76 -29.19
CA VAL A 612 11.84 25.35 -29.05
C VAL A 612 11.56 26.02 -30.39
N GLU A 613 10.89 25.32 -31.28
CA GLU A 613 10.25 25.97 -32.42
C GLU A 613 9.12 26.82 -31.84
N ALA A 614 9.39 28.13 -31.75
CA ALA A 614 8.36 29.12 -31.57
C ALA A 614 7.53 29.17 -32.86
N ALA A 615 6.27 28.78 -32.77
CA ALA A 615 5.22 29.10 -33.73
C ALA A 615 3.95 29.47 -32.96
#